data_AF-A0A970B621-F1
#
_entry.id   AF-A0A970B621-F1
#
_cell.length_a   1.000
_cell.length_b   1.000
_cell.length_c   1.000
_cell.angle_alpha   90.00
_cell.angle_beta   90.00
_cell.angle_gamma   90.00
#
_symmetry.space_group_name_H-M   'P 1'
#
loop_
_entity.id
_entity.type
_entity.pdbx_description
1 polymer ?
#
loop_
_entity_poly.entity_id
_entity_poly.type
_entity_poly.pdbx_seq_one_letter_code
_entity_poly.pdbx_strand_id
1 'polypeptide(L)'
;MDPTVKPIRRATLMASTFALASLCSCVEAHALKRSAGAGFKASTNVAYTITKTLPHDTEAFTEGLELCDASMIESVGLYGRSALIRRAMETQTVVDRRSLPGDVFGEGVTCFGDRIYQLTWRSQIAYVYDHALHEITRLRYQGEGWGLTHNADQLIMSNGSDVISFRDPQDFHVIRTIAVRDGDTPVFKLNELEYANGMIFANVWETDRIAIIDAGNGQVRGWLDLAGLDARFKKPTHWDPADDVLNGIAHDAARDRWYVTGKRWPLMFELKLKDVPSPAAGGAP
;
A
#
# COMPACT_ATOMS: atom_id res chain seq x y z
N MET A 1 23.83 -56.86 35.97
CA MET A 1 24.40 -56.94 37.33
C MET A 1 25.51 -55.89 37.38
N ASP A 2 25.47 -55.07 38.43
CA ASP A 2 26.32 -53.94 38.91
C ASP A 2 27.81 -53.90 38.49
N PRO A 3 28.64 -52.83 38.70
CA PRO A 3 28.47 -51.37 38.96
C PRO A 3 29.23 -50.53 37.88
N THR A 4 29.25 -49.19 37.83
CA THR A 4 30.22 -48.33 38.54
C THR A 4 29.88 -46.84 38.41
N VAL A 5 29.74 -46.23 39.58
CA VAL A 5 29.64 -44.81 39.89
C VAL A 5 30.94 -44.07 39.56
N LYS A 6 30.85 -42.86 38.98
CA LYS A 6 31.92 -41.84 39.02
C LYS A 6 31.48 -40.66 39.90
N PRO A 7 32.39 -40.10 40.73
CA PRO A 7 32.03 -39.08 41.70
C PRO A 7 31.92 -37.68 41.09
N ILE A 8 30.92 -36.93 41.55
CA ILE A 8 30.72 -35.50 41.26
C ILE A 8 31.71 -34.70 42.13
N ARG A 9 32.62 -33.96 41.50
CA ARG A 9 33.44 -32.96 42.19
C ARG A 9 32.61 -31.70 42.44
N ARG A 10 32.36 -31.39 43.71
CA ARG A 10 31.92 -30.07 44.17
C ARG A 10 33.07 -29.08 43.96
N ALA A 11 32.85 -28.07 43.12
CA ALA A 11 33.70 -26.88 43.10
C ALA A 11 33.03 -25.80 43.95
N THR A 12 33.76 -25.37 44.98
CA THR A 12 33.41 -24.34 45.94
C THR A 12 33.31 -22.98 45.24
N LEU A 13 32.18 -22.30 45.44
CA LEU A 13 31.92 -20.95 44.95
C LEU A 13 32.78 -19.95 45.74
N MET A 14 33.80 -19.36 45.12
CA MET A 14 34.48 -18.19 45.67
C MET A 14 33.72 -16.95 45.21
N ALA A 15 33.10 -16.25 46.16
CA ALA A 15 32.47 -14.95 45.92
C ALA A 15 33.58 -13.91 45.69
N SER A 16 33.61 -13.35 44.48
CA SER A 16 34.40 -12.16 44.17
C SER A 16 33.44 -11.01 43.93
N THR A 17 33.27 -10.17 44.95
CA THR A 17 32.64 -8.86 44.85
C THR A 17 33.50 -7.95 43.96
N PHE A 18 33.10 -7.78 42.70
CA PHE A 18 33.56 -6.67 41.88
C PHE A 18 32.57 -5.52 42.03
N ALA A 19 33.01 -4.46 42.71
CA ALA A 19 32.35 -3.17 42.69
C ALA A 19 32.53 -2.57 41.29
N LEU A 20 31.46 -2.57 40.48
CA LEU A 20 31.43 -1.81 39.24
C LEU A 20 31.06 -0.36 39.58
N ALA A 21 32.04 0.53 39.51
CA ALA A 21 31.83 1.96 39.56
C ALA A 21 30.93 2.38 38.38
N SER A 22 29.79 2.99 38.70
CA SER A 22 28.90 3.62 37.74
C SER A 22 29.58 4.85 37.14
N LEU A 23 30.22 4.68 36.00
CA LEU A 23 30.56 5.78 35.10
C LEU A 23 29.30 6.14 34.31
N CYS A 24 28.52 7.04 34.90
CA CYS A 24 27.42 7.74 34.24
C CYS A 24 28.00 8.53 33.06
N SER A 25 28.07 7.88 31.91
CA SER A 25 28.34 8.53 30.62
C SER A 25 26.98 8.99 30.12
N CYS A 26 26.70 10.29 30.24
CA CYS A 26 25.58 10.92 29.56
C CYS A 26 25.76 10.72 28.05
N VAL A 27 25.22 9.63 27.52
CA VAL A 27 24.90 9.57 26.10
C VAL A 27 23.70 10.48 25.94
N GLU A 28 23.96 11.72 25.52
CA GLU A 28 22.92 12.58 24.98
C GLU A 28 22.21 11.79 23.89
N ALA A 29 21.00 11.34 24.20
CA ALA A 29 20.05 10.86 23.23
C ALA A 29 19.79 12.01 22.26
N HIS A 30 20.60 12.10 21.21
CA HIS A 30 20.29 12.87 20.04
C HIS A 30 19.03 12.24 19.47
N ALA A 31 17.89 12.80 19.84
CA ALA A 31 16.65 12.59 19.12
C ALA A 31 16.98 12.83 17.64
N LEU A 32 16.93 11.76 16.83
CA LEU A 32 16.92 11.90 15.38
C LEU A 32 15.73 12.80 15.07
N LYS A 33 16.01 14.08 14.83
CA LYS A 33 15.08 14.96 14.15
C LYS A 33 14.76 14.24 12.85
N ARG A 34 13.49 13.86 12.67
CA ARG A 34 12.95 13.52 11.34
C ARG A 34 13.49 14.59 10.41
N SER A 35 14.35 14.20 9.47
CA SER A 35 14.74 15.08 8.39
C SER A 35 13.45 15.53 7.75
N ALA A 36 13.16 16.83 7.80
CA ALA A 36 12.26 17.42 6.82
C ALA A 36 12.83 16.99 5.46
N GLY A 37 12.10 16.12 4.76
CA GLY A 37 12.59 15.49 3.55
C GLY A 37 13.00 16.54 2.52
N ALA A 38 14.02 16.20 1.73
CA ALA A 38 14.41 16.96 0.55
C ALA A 38 13.16 17.45 -0.19
N GLY A 39 13.05 18.76 -0.40
CA GLY A 39 11.85 19.37 -0.98
C GLY A 39 11.56 18.79 -2.36
N PHE A 40 10.41 18.13 -2.47
CA PHE A 40 9.81 17.75 -3.74
C PHE A 40 9.66 19.00 -4.62
N LYS A 41 9.98 18.86 -5.92
CA LYS A 41 10.08 19.99 -6.86
C LYS A 41 8.74 20.31 -7.53
N ALA A 42 7.81 19.36 -7.57
CA ALA A 42 6.49 19.55 -8.16
C ALA A 42 5.82 20.75 -7.47
N SER A 43 5.37 21.70 -8.29
CA SER A 43 4.93 23.02 -7.82
C SER A 43 3.59 23.00 -7.06
N THR A 44 2.86 21.90 -7.13
CA THR A 44 1.45 21.85 -6.72
C THR A 44 1.25 20.88 -5.57
N ASN A 45 0.93 21.42 -4.39
CA ASN A 45 0.33 20.65 -3.31
C ASN A 45 -1.19 20.70 -3.49
N VAL A 46 -1.79 19.55 -3.76
CA VAL A 46 -3.23 19.41 -3.97
C VAL A 46 -3.93 19.51 -2.62
N ALA A 47 -4.83 20.48 -2.52
CA ALA A 47 -5.64 20.66 -1.32
C ALA A 47 -6.80 19.66 -1.31
N TYR A 48 -7.25 19.28 -0.13
CA TYR A 48 -8.40 18.39 0.02
C TYR A 48 -9.31 18.83 1.16
N THR A 49 -10.51 18.26 1.18
CA THR A 49 -11.44 18.37 2.31
C THR A 49 -12.02 16.99 2.59
N ILE A 50 -12.01 16.58 3.86
CA ILE A 50 -12.70 15.35 4.29
C ILE A 50 -14.20 15.64 4.25
N THR A 51 -14.92 14.95 3.36
CA THR A 51 -16.37 15.08 3.21
C THR A 51 -17.12 14.03 4.01
N LYS A 52 -16.51 12.87 4.24
CA LYS A 52 -17.09 11.78 5.03
C LYS A 52 -16.01 10.94 5.69
N THR A 53 -16.37 10.32 6.80
CA THR A 53 -15.59 9.28 7.46
C THR A 53 -16.43 8.01 7.52
N LEU A 54 -15.85 6.91 7.09
CA LEU A 54 -16.44 5.58 7.06
C LEU A 54 -15.69 4.65 8.02
N PRO A 55 -16.37 3.70 8.68
CA PRO A 55 -15.67 2.67 9.44
C PRO A 55 -14.85 1.80 8.50
N HIS A 56 -13.68 1.37 8.94
CA HIS A 56 -12.82 0.45 8.22
C HIS A 56 -12.35 -0.69 9.14
N ASP A 57 -12.08 -1.85 8.57
CA ASP A 57 -11.77 -3.06 9.31
C ASP A 57 -10.33 -3.01 9.86
N THR A 58 -10.19 -3.05 11.19
CA THR A 58 -8.87 -2.97 11.85
C THR A 58 -8.01 -4.23 11.69
N GLU A 59 -8.56 -5.29 11.10
CA GLU A 59 -7.81 -6.48 10.69
C GLU A 59 -7.42 -6.46 9.20
N ALA A 60 -7.93 -5.51 8.42
CA ALA A 60 -7.64 -5.39 6.99
C ALA A 60 -6.27 -4.74 6.77
N PHE A 61 -5.30 -5.54 6.33
CA PHE A 61 -4.00 -5.05 5.88
C PHE A 61 -4.12 -4.64 4.41
N THR A 62 -4.73 -3.47 4.15
CA THR A 62 -5.11 -3.00 2.80
C THR A 62 -3.89 -2.89 1.88
N GLU A 63 -3.89 -3.66 0.78
CA GLU A 63 -2.87 -3.63 -0.26
C GLU A 63 -3.38 -3.18 -1.62
N GLY A 64 -4.70 -3.13 -1.80
CA GLY A 64 -5.34 -2.54 -2.97
C GLY A 64 -6.78 -2.16 -2.67
N LEU A 65 -7.24 -1.06 -3.25
CA LEU A 65 -8.59 -0.54 -3.06
C LEU A 65 -9.12 -0.02 -4.40
N GLU A 66 -10.32 -0.42 -4.81
CA GLU A 66 -10.88 0.00 -6.10
C GLU A 66 -12.41 0.12 -5.98
N LEU A 67 -13.00 1.09 -6.68
CA LEU A 67 -14.44 1.15 -6.86
C LEU A 67 -14.87 0.39 -8.11
N CYS A 68 -15.58 -0.71 -7.89
CA CYS A 68 -16.14 -1.51 -8.97
C CYS A 68 -17.66 -1.43 -8.91
N ASP A 69 -18.22 -0.73 -9.89
CA ASP A 69 -19.64 -0.36 -9.93
C ASP A 69 -20.06 0.44 -8.68
N ALA A 70 -20.90 -0.15 -7.83
CA ALA A 70 -21.38 0.42 -6.56
C ALA A 70 -20.76 -0.27 -5.33
N SER A 71 -19.70 -1.07 -5.52
CA SER A 71 -19.03 -1.80 -4.44
C SER A 71 -17.59 -1.33 -4.27
N MET A 72 -17.12 -1.32 -3.02
CA MET A 72 -15.70 -1.24 -2.74
C MET A 72 -15.11 -2.64 -2.88
N ILE A 73 -14.07 -2.77 -3.70
CA ILE A 73 -13.24 -3.97 -3.78
C ILE A 73 -11.94 -3.68 -3.05
N GLU A 74 -11.60 -4.55 -2.10
CA GLU A 74 -10.42 -4.41 -1.27
C GLU A 74 -9.62 -5.70 -1.33
N SER A 75 -8.33 -5.58 -1.64
CA SER A 75 -7.36 -6.64 -1.44
C SER A 75 -6.66 -6.42 -0.11
N VAL A 76 -6.64 -7.46 0.72
CA VAL A 76 -5.91 -7.46 1.99
C VAL A 76 -4.75 -8.45 1.92
N GLY A 77 -3.61 -8.04 2.48
CA GLY A 77 -2.38 -8.81 2.53
C GLY A 77 -2.22 -9.67 3.81
N LEU A 78 -0.98 -10.09 4.06
CA LEU A 78 -0.51 -11.03 5.10
C LEU A 78 -0.71 -12.52 4.76
N TYR A 79 0.36 -13.30 4.91
CA TYR A 79 0.32 -14.76 4.76
C TYR A 79 -0.71 -15.39 5.70
N GLY A 80 -1.52 -16.31 5.17
CA GLY A 80 -2.61 -16.96 5.91
C GLY A 80 -3.86 -16.10 6.13
N ARG A 81 -3.83 -14.80 5.77
CA ARG A 81 -4.94 -13.87 5.96
C ARG A 81 -5.39 -13.15 4.69
N SER A 82 -4.57 -13.21 3.64
CA SER A 82 -4.81 -12.50 2.39
C SER A 82 -6.15 -12.90 1.77
N ALA A 83 -6.88 -11.91 1.27
CA ALA A 83 -8.18 -12.12 0.64
C ALA A 83 -8.53 -11.00 -0.32
N LEU A 84 -9.44 -11.30 -1.25
CA LEU A 84 -10.21 -10.32 -1.99
C LEU A 84 -11.56 -10.14 -1.32
N ILE A 85 -11.95 -8.91 -1.01
CA ILE A 85 -13.15 -8.58 -0.25
C ILE A 85 -14.00 -7.60 -1.05
N ARG A 86 -15.29 -7.90 -1.19
CA ARG A 86 -16.29 -6.95 -1.70
C ARG A 86 -17.05 -6.37 -0.52
N ARG A 87 -17.11 -5.04 -0.43
CA ARG A 87 -17.87 -4.32 0.61
C ARG A 87 -18.93 -3.42 -0.01
N ALA A 88 -20.03 -3.25 0.71
CA ALA A 88 -21.00 -2.21 0.40
C ALA A 88 -20.38 -0.84 0.71
N MET A 89 -20.46 0.11 -0.24
CA MET A 89 -19.76 1.39 -0.15
C MET A 89 -20.06 2.20 1.12
N GLU A 90 -21.33 2.34 1.46
CA GLU A 90 -21.76 3.27 2.51
C GLU A 90 -21.56 2.71 3.92
N THR A 91 -21.74 1.41 4.08
CA THR A 91 -21.69 0.72 5.38
C THR A 91 -20.37 0.03 5.63
N GLN A 92 -19.55 -0.17 4.57
CA GLN A 92 -18.31 -0.95 4.57
C GLN A 92 -18.49 -2.40 5.06
N THR A 93 -19.74 -2.89 5.06
CA THR A 93 -20.07 -4.28 5.40
C THR A 93 -19.59 -5.21 4.31
N VAL A 94 -18.95 -6.31 4.71
CA VAL A 94 -18.52 -7.37 3.79
C VAL A 94 -19.76 -8.01 3.13
N VAL A 95 -19.77 -8.00 1.80
CA VAL A 95 -20.77 -8.63 0.95
C VAL A 95 -20.27 -10.00 0.48
N ASP A 96 -19.00 -10.06 0.08
CA ASP A 96 -18.37 -11.29 -0.38
C ASP A 96 -16.88 -11.30 -0.02
N ARG A 97 -16.30 -12.49 0.11
CA ARG A 97 -14.90 -12.70 0.47
C ARG A 97 -14.35 -13.95 -0.19
N ARG A 98 -13.22 -13.79 -0.88
CA ARG A 98 -12.40 -14.88 -1.42
C ARG A 98 -11.04 -14.90 -0.72
N SER A 99 -10.82 -15.87 0.16
CA SER A 99 -9.50 -16.09 0.76
C SER A 99 -8.50 -16.64 -0.26
N LEU A 100 -7.27 -16.15 -0.21
CA LEU A 100 -6.14 -16.68 -0.96
C LEU A 100 -5.53 -17.90 -0.23
N PRO A 101 -4.75 -18.75 -0.92
CA PRO A 101 -3.95 -19.78 -0.27
C PRO A 101 -3.05 -19.21 0.82
N GLY A 102 -2.79 -19.97 1.89
CA GLY A 102 -2.11 -19.46 3.08
C GLY A 102 -0.64 -19.04 2.86
N ASP A 103 -0.01 -19.52 1.80
CA ASP A 103 1.35 -19.19 1.37
C ASP A 103 1.39 -18.04 0.34
N VAL A 104 0.24 -17.39 0.07
CA VAL A 104 0.13 -16.25 -0.84
C VAL A 104 -0.13 -14.98 -0.06
N PHE A 105 0.63 -13.93 -0.41
CA PHE A 105 0.41 -12.57 0.06
C PHE A 105 -0.25 -11.77 -1.07
N GLY A 106 -1.51 -11.36 -0.86
CA GLY A 106 -2.28 -10.57 -1.82
C GLY A 106 -1.87 -9.10 -1.81
N GLU A 107 -1.88 -8.47 -2.97
CA GLU A 107 -1.42 -7.10 -3.19
C GLU A 107 -2.48 -6.28 -3.95
N GLY A 108 -2.10 -5.29 -4.76
CA GLY A 108 -3.00 -4.41 -5.51
C GLY A 108 -4.09 -5.12 -6.30
N VAL A 109 -5.24 -4.46 -6.43
CA VAL A 109 -6.43 -4.97 -7.11
C VAL A 109 -7.02 -3.90 -8.01
N THR A 110 -7.57 -4.30 -9.16
CA THR A 110 -8.32 -3.40 -10.03
C THR A 110 -9.43 -4.13 -10.80
N CYS A 111 -10.43 -3.41 -11.27
CA CYS A 111 -11.54 -3.94 -12.06
C CYS A 111 -11.46 -3.46 -13.51
N PHE A 112 -11.19 -4.38 -14.43
CA PHE A 112 -11.04 -4.05 -15.85
C PHE A 112 -12.02 -4.87 -16.69
N GLY A 113 -12.97 -4.18 -17.33
CA GLY A 113 -14.04 -4.81 -18.09
C GLY A 113 -14.97 -5.62 -17.19
N ASP A 114 -15.09 -6.92 -17.47
CA ASP A 114 -15.92 -7.88 -16.71
C ASP A 114 -15.10 -8.71 -15.71
N ARG A 115 -13.89 -8.26 -15.36
CA ARG A 115 -12.92 -9.01 -14.57
C ARG A 115 -12.32 -8.16 -13.44
N ILE A 116 -11.95 -8.85 -12.37
CA ILE A 116 -11.16 -8.29 -11.27
C ILE A 116 -9.78 -8.93 -11.29
N TYR A 117 -8.73 -8.13 -11.22
CA TYR A 117 -7.34 -8.58 -11.21
C TYR A 117 -6.75 -8.29 -9.83
N GLN A 118 -6.10 -9.27 -9.21
CA GLN A 118 -5.42 -9.11 -7.92
C GLN A 118 -3.98 -9.62 -8.02
N LEU A 119 -3.04 -8.76 -7.65
CA LEU A 119 -1.62 -9.09 -7.61
C LEU A 119 -1.27 -9.93 -6.38
N THR A 120 -0.07 -10.48 -6.44
CA THR A 120 0.61 -11.07 -5.30
C THR A 120 1.98 -10.44 -5.09
N TRP A 121 2.48 -10.47 -3.86
CA TRP A 121 3.76 -9.82 -3.57
C TRP A 121 4.92 -10.47 -4.31
N ARG A 122 5.23 -11.74 -3.98
CA ARG A 122 6.41 -12.46 -4.51
C ARG A 122 6.06 -13.70 -5.32
N SER A 123 4.79 -14.10 -5.30
CA SER A 123 4.34 -15.32 -5.97
C SER A 123 4.29 -15.16 -7.49
N GLN A 124 4.44 -13.94 -8.02
CA GLN A 124 4.52 -13.66 -9.46
C GLN A 124 3.26 -14.11 -10.22
N ILE A 125 2.11 -13.99 -9.55
CA ILE A 125 0.78 -14.39 -10.03
C ILE A 125 -0.15 -13.19 -9.93
N ALA A 126 -0.88 -12.92 -11.02
CA ALA A 126 -2.08 -12.10 -11.00
C ALA A 126 -3.29 -13.03 -11.08
N TYR A 127 -4.10 -13.06 -10.02
CA TYR A 127 -5.37 -13.79 -10.02
C TYR A 127 -6.40 -12.98 -10.79
N VAL A 128 -7.22 -13.66 -11.59
CA VAL A 128 -8.31 -13.05 -12.35
C VAL A 128 -9.62 -13.66 -11.90
N TYR A 129 -10.57 -12.82 -11.53
CA TYR A 129 -11.87 -13.23 -11.01
C TYR A 129 -13.03 -12.66 -11.84
N ASP A 130 -14.18 -13.30 -11.76
CA ASP A 130 -15.46 -12.69 -12.15
C ASP A 130 -15.94 -11.71 -11.06
N HIS A 131 -17.06 -11.01 -11.31
CA HIS A 131 -17.64 -10.10 -10.32
C HIS A 131 -18.26 -10.83 -9.10
N ALA A 132 -18.40 -12.16 -9.13
CA ALA A 132 -18.77 -12.97 -7.97
C ALA A 132 -17.54 -13.52 -7.22
N LEU A 133 -16.35 -12.95 -7.47
CA LEU A 133 -15.08 -13.33 -6.87
C LEU A 133 -14.67 -14.80 -7.11
N HIS A 134 -15.26 -15.45 -8.12
CA HIS A 134 -14.82 -16.77 -8.57
C HIS A 134 -13.57 -16.61 -9.42
N GLU A 135 -12.54 -17.39 -9.08
CA GLU A 135 -11.30 -17.42 -9.85
C GLU A 135 -11.57 -17.98 -11.26
N ILE A 136 -11.29 -17.17 -12.28
CA ILE A 136 -11.37 -17.54 -13.70
C ILE A 136 -10.05 -18.15 -14.15
N THR A 137 -8.94 -17.47 -13.87
CA THR A 137 -7.60 -17.89 -14.29
C THR A 137 -6.51 -17.21 -13.47
N ARG A 138 -5.26 -17.55 -13.75
CA ARG A 138 -4.05 -16.94 -13.20
C ARG A 138 -3.12 -16.55 -14.33
N LEU A 139 -2.67 -15.31 -14.32
CA LEU A 139 -1.63 -14.80 -15.21
C LEU A 139 -0.30 -14.74 -14.44
N ARG A 140 0.82 -14.76 -15.17
CA ARG A 140 2.16 -14.72 -14.57
C ARG A 140 2.88 -13.44 -14.94
N TYR A 141 3.69 -12.92 -14.02
CA TYR A 141 4.63 -11.82 -14.28
C TYR A 141 5.98 -12.11 -13.65
N GLN A 142 6.92 -11.19 -13.85
CA GLN A 142 8.24 -11.24 -13.23
C GLN A 142 8.40 -10.12 -12.21
N GLY A 143 9.10 -10.40 -11.12
CA GLY A 143 9.37 -9.46 -10.03
C GLY A 143 8.24 -9.37 -9.00
N GLU A 144 8.32 -8.37 -8.13
CA GLU A 144 7.27 -8.12 -7.13
C GLU A 144 6.06 -7.40 -7.76
N GLY A 145 4.88 -7.55 -7.16
CA GLY A 145 3.68 -6.77 -7.47
C GLY A 145 3.18 -6.03 -6.25
N TRP A 146 2.92 -4.73 -6.39
CA TRP A 146 2.51 -3.86 -5.28
C TRP A 146 1.12 -3.28 -5.63
N GLY A 147 1.00 -2.09 -6.20
CA GLY A 147 -0.28 -1.52 -6.63
C GLY A 147 -0.71 -1.92 -8.04
N LEU A 148 -2.03 -1.90 -8.27
CA LEU A 148 -2.65 -2.17 -9.57
C LEU A 148 -3.84 -1.23 -9.76
N THR A 149 -3.92 -0.58 -10.91
CA THR A 149 -5.09 0.18 -11.39
C THR A 149 -5.19 -0.01 -12.91
N HIS A 150 -6.01 0.75 -13.62
CA HIS A 150 -6.13 0.65 -15.07
C HIS A 150 -6.51 1.95 -15.76
N ASN A 151 -6.13 2.09 -17.03
CA ASN A 151 -6.75 3.06 -17.92
C ASN A 151 -7.80 2.36 -18.80
N ALA A 152 -8.22 2.98 -19.90
CA ALA A 152 -9.24 2.42 -20.79
C ALA A 152 -8.84 1.05 -21.40
N ASP A 153 -7.54 0.83 -21.63
CA ASP A 153 -7.06 -0.29 -22.45
C ASP A 153 -6.01 -1.17 -21.77
N GLN A 154 -5.38 -0.70 -20.68
CA GLN A 154 -4.19 -1.29 -20.08
C GLN A 154 -4.32 -1.35 -18.55
N LEU A 155 -3.80 -2.43 -17.97
CA LEU A 155 -3.54 -2.53 -16.54
C LEU A 155 -2.26 -1.75 -16.21
N ILE A 156 -2.21 -1.10 -15.06
CA ILE A 156 -1.12 -0.24 -14.62
C ILE A 156 -0.62 -0.75 -13.27
N MET A 157 0.65 -1.16 -13.20
CA MET A 157 1.20 -1.88 -12.06
C MET A 157 2.48 -1.24 -11.55
N SER A 158 2.56 -1.04 -10.23
CA SER A 158 3.78 -0.70 -9.50
C SER A 158 4.40 -1.95 -8.83
N ASN A 159 5.63 -1.81 -8.37
CA ASN A 159 6.38 -2.87 -7.70
C ASN A 159 7.35 -2.33 -6.63
N GLY A 160 7.09 -1.13 -6.09
CA GLY A 160 7.97 -0.45 -5.14
C GLY A 160 9.21 0.23 -5.74
N SER A 161 9.53 0.01 -7.02
CA SER A 161 10.57 0.79 -7.73
C SER A 161 10.06 2.17 -8.16
N ASP A 162 10.89 2.94 -8.87
CA ASP A 162 10.50 4.16 -9.57
C ASP A 162 9.90 3.89 -10.96
N VAL A 163 9.62 2.63 -11.33
CA VAL A 163 9.05 2.26 -12.62
C VAL A 163 7.62 1.79 -12.46
N ILE A 164 6.72 2.35 -13.27
CA ILE A 164 5.35 1.86 -13.46
C ILE A 164 5.29 1.12 -14.79
N SER A 165 4.69 -0.07 -14.78
CA SER A 165 4.48 -0.91 -15.95
C SER A 165 3.03 -0.86 -16.42
N PHE A 166 2.82 -0.73 -17.72
CA PHE A 166 1.53 -0.88 -18.38
C PHE A 166 1.47 -2.26 -19.01
N ARG A 167 0.40 -3.00 -18.76
CA ARG A 167 0.30 -4.42 -19.05
C ARG A 167 -0.95 -4.74 -19.83
N ASP A 168 -0.82 -5.74 -20.69
CA ASP A 168 -1.95 -6.26 -21.46
C ASP A 168 -2.90 -7.04 -20.54
N PRO A 169 -4.21 -6.74 -20.52
CA PRO A 169 -5.15 -7.44 -19.66
C PRO A 169 -5.38 -8.91 -20.04
N GLN A 170 -5.02 -9.34 -21.26
CA GLN A 170 -5.25 -10.70 -21.73
C GLN A 170 -4.22 -11.69 -21.21
N ASP A 171 -2.94 -11.32 -21.23
CA ASP A 171 -1.83 -12.22 -20.88
C ASP A 171 -0.83 -11.62 -19.85
N PHE A 172 -1.04 -10.36 -19.45
CA PHE A 172 -0.26 -9.63 -18.45
C PHE A 172 1.18 -9.29 -18.86
N HIS A 173 1.52 -9.38 -20.15
CA HIS A 173 2.82 -8.95 -20.65
C HIS A 173 2.98 -7.43 -20.54
N VAL A 174 4.22 -6.96 -20.43
CA VAL A 174 4.51 -5.52 -20.36
C VAL A 174 4.41 -4.91 -21.76
N ILE A 175 3.49 -3.95 -21.92
CA ILE A 175 3.33 -3.18 -23.16
C ILE A 175 4.32 -2.01 -23.17
N ARG A 176 4.41 -1.26 -22.07
CA ARG A 176 5.34 -0.15 -21.89
C ARG A 176 5.64 0.10 -20.42
N THR A 177 6.64 0.94 -20.16
CA THR A 177 7.00 1.40 -18.82
C THR A 177 7.21 2.90 -18.81
N ILE A 178 6.98 3.52 -17.66
CA ILE A 178 7.38 4.91 -17.38
C ILE A 178 8.26 4.93 -16.13
N ALA A 179 9.27 5.80 -16.12
CA ALA A 179 10.05 6.10 -14.93
C ALA A 179 9.45 7.32 -14.23
N VAL A 180 9.12 7.18 -12.95
CA VAL A 180 8.46 8.20 -12.16
C VAL A 180 9.49 9.16 -11.59
N ARG A 181 9.34 10.44 -11.89
CA ARG A 181 10.26 11.48 -11.44
C ARG A 181 9.54 12.72 -10.96
N ASP A 182 10.04 13.30 -9.89
CA ASP A 182 9.72 14.66 -9.48
C ASP A 182 10.85 15.61 -9.93
N GLY A 183 10.61 16.28 -11.06
CA GLY A 183 11.66 16.93 -11.83
C GLY A 183 12.69 15.88 -12.30
N ASP A 184 13.92 15.99 -11.82
CA ASP A 184 14.99 15.04 -12.16
C ASP A 184 15.10 13.87 -11.17
N THR A 185 14.42 13.96 -10.03
CA THR A 185 14.58 13.02 -8.92
C THR A 185 13.66 11.82 -9.08
N PRO A 186 14.18 10.58 -9.10
CA PRO A 186 13.32 9.38 -9.13
C PRO A 186 12.49 9.26 -7.84
N VAL A 187 11.25 8.79 -7.98
CA VAL A 187 10.35 8.53 -6.84
C VAL A 187 10.17 7.03 -6.68
N PHE A 188 10.81 6.47 -5.64
CA PHE A 188 10.69 5.06 -5.28
C PHE A 188 9.54 4.80 -4.32
N LYS A 189 9.34 3.52 -3.95
CA LYS A 189 8.32 3.06 -3.00
C LYS A 189 6.89 3.34 -3.46
N LEU A 190 6.69 3.38 -4.78
CA LEU A 190 5.36 3.46 -5.38
C LEU A 190 4.59 2.19 -5.02
N ASN A 191 3.53 2.36 -4.24
CA ASN A 191 2.74 1.27 -3.70
C ASN A 191 1.37 1.23 -4.39
N GLU A 192 0.28 1.31 -3.63
CA GLU A 192 -1.07 1.30 -4.18
C GLU A 192 -1.30 2.44 -5.20
N LEU A 193 -2.08 2.13 -6.24
CA LEU A 193 -2.30 3.00 -7.40
C LEU A 193 -3.79 3.24 -7.63
N GLU A 194 -4.13 4.42 -8.14
CA GLU A 194 -5.45 4.72 -8.72
C GLU A 194 -5.31 5.61 -9.96
N TYR A 195 -6.02 5.29 -11.04
CA TYR A 195 -5.97 6.07 -12.28
C TYR A 195 -7.20 6.96 -12.45
N ALA A 196 -6.98 8.24 -12.72
CA ALA A 196 -8.06 9.15 -13.09
C ALA A 196 -7.58 10.22 -14.07
N ASN A 197 -8.32 10.42 -15.16
CA ASN A 197 -8.15 11.54 -16.08
C ASN A 197 -6.70 11.73 -16.61
N GLY A 198 -6.03 10.64 -16.98
CA GLY A 198 -4.65 10.67 -17.49
C GLY A 198 -3.57 10.76 -16.41
N MET A 199 -3.97 10.75 -15.13
CA MET A 199 -3.08 10.79 -13.98
C MET A 199 -3.12 9.47 -13.23
N ILE A 200 -1.97 9.05 -12.70
CA ILE A 200 -1.83 7.94 -11.74
C ILE A 200 -1.57 8.55 -10.38
N PHE A 201 -2.42 8.23 -9.41
CA PHE A 201 -2.25 8.53 -8.01
C PHE A 201 -1.55 7.34 -7.39
N ALA A 202 -0.41 7.55 -6.73
CA ALA A 202 0.36 6.47 -6.14
C ALA A 202 0.66 6.78 -4.67
N ASN A 203 0.26 5.90 -3.76
CA ASN A 203 0.81 5.93 -2.41
C ASN A 203 2.33 5.77 -2.49
N VAL A 204 3.07 6.57 -1.69
CA VAL A 204 4.51 6.38 -1.50
C VAL A 204 4.71 5.74 -0.12
N TRP A 205 5.06 4.45 -0.11
CA TRP A 205 5.18 3.67 1.13
C TRP A 205 6.18 4.30 2.11
N GLU A 206 5.87 4.19 3.40
CA GLU A 206 6.53 4.90 4.53
C GLU A 206 6.37 6.43 4.54
N THR A 207 5.43 6.98 3.76
CA THR A 207 5.07 8.40 3.81
C THR A 207 3.56 8.58 3.93
N ASP A 208 3.13 9.76 4.38
CA ASP A 208 1.72 10.16 4.38
C ASP A 208 1.34 10.85 3.07
N ARG A 209 1.94 10.48 1.94
CA ARG A 209 1.81 11.21 0.67
C ARG A 209 1.37 10.33 -0.48
N ILE A 210 0.64 10.95 -1.39
CA ILE A 210 0.26 10.40 -2.69
C ILE A 210 0.92 11.26 -3.78
N ALA A 211 1.69 10.63 -4.65
CA ALA A 211 2.23 11.24 -5.86
C ALA A 211 1.14 11.28 -6.94
N ILE A 212 0.98 12.40 -7.63
CA ILE A 212 0.05 12.56 -8.75
C ILE A 212 0.88 12.63 -10.03
N ILE A 213 0.91 11.53 -10.76
CA ILE A 213 1.88 11.22 -11.82
C ILE A 213 1.19 11.30 -13.18
N ASP A 214 1.78 12.00 -14.13
CA ASP A 214 1.32 12.02 -15.52
C ASP A 214 1.56 10.64 -16.16
N ALA A 215 0.49 9.93 -16.51
CA ALA A 215 0.57 8.56 -17.02
C ALA A 215 1.25 8.43 -18.39
N GLY A 216 1.37 9.55 -19.12
CA GLY A 216 2.02 9.62 -20.42
C GLY A 216 3.55 9.66 -20.33
N ASN A 217 4.11 10.23 -19.28
CA ASN A 217 5.56 10.49 -19.20
C ASN A 217 6.23 10.22 -17.83
N GLY A 218 5.47 9.90 -16.79
CA GLY A 218 6.00 9.61 -15.45
C GLY A 218 6.39 10.84 -14.62
N GLN A 219 6.14 12.06 -15.08
CA GLN A 219 6.42 13.25 -14.30
C GLN A 219 5.38 13.43 -13.19
N VAL A 220 5.85 13.61 -11.96
CA VAL A 220 5.00 14.04 -10.85
C VAL A 220 4.55 15.47 -11.09
N ARG A 221 3.24 15.67 -11.16
CA ARG A 221 2.60 16.98 -11.37
C ARG A 221 2.13 17.63 -10.09
N GLY A 222 1.95 16.84 -9.04
CA GLY A 222 1.58 17.33 -7.73
C GLY A 222 1.68 16.27 -6.67
N TRP A 223 1.54 16.73 -5.43
CA TRP A 223 1.55 15.89 -4.25
C TRP A 223 0.29 16.14 -3.45
N LEU A 224 -0.32 15.07 -2.97
CA LEU A 224 -1.38 15.12 -1.97
C LEU A 224 -0.77 14.68 -0.63
N ASP A 225 -0.62 15.65 0.29
CA ASP A 225 -0.08 15.41 1.63
C ASP A 225 -1.22 15.13 2.62
N LEU A 226 -1.29 13.89 3.10
CA LEU A 226 -2.32 13.39 4.00
C LEU A 226 -1.83 13.25 5.45
N ALA A 227 -0.69 13.87 5.79
CA ALA A 227 -0.19 13.86 7.15
C ALA A 227 -1.26 14.33 8.15
N GLY A 228 -1.41 13.58 9.24
CA GLY A 228 -2.37 13.87 10.31
C GLY A 228 -3.77 13.26 10.13
N LEU A 229 -4.05 12.52 9.04
CA LEU A 229 -5.25 11.68 8.98
C LEU A 229 -5.24 10.60 10.09
N ASP A 230 -4.09 10.03 10.40
CA ASP A 230 -3.91 9.01 11.43
C ASP A 230 -4.12 9.52 12.87
N ALA A 231 -4.14 10.85 13.05
CA ALA A 231 -4.48 11.51 14.31
C ALA A 231 -5.99 11.65 14.53
N ARG A 232 -6.81 11.33 13.51
CA ARG A 232 -8.28 11.41 13.58
C ARG A 232 -8.92 10.18 14.23
N PHE A 233 -8.14 9.16 14.54
CA PHE A 233 -8.63 7.95 15.19
C PHE A 233 -7.70 7.49 16.31
N LYS A 234 -8.27 6.72 17.24
CA LYS A 234 -7.48 6.00 18.24
C LYS A 234 -6.83 4.80 17.56
N LYS A 235 -5.51 4.72 17.64
CA LYS A 235 -4.73 3.59 17.14
C LYS A 235 -5.14 2.29 17.89
N PRO A 236 -5.43 1.19 17.19
CA PRO A 236 -5.67 -0.13 17.80
C PRO A 236 -4.54 -0.59 18.72
N THR A 237 -4.82 -1.58 19.58
CA THR A 237 -3.82 -2.10 20.53
C THR A 237 -2.64 -2.79 19.85
N HIS A 238 -2.86 -3.36 18.66
CA HIS A 238 -1.84 -4.05 17.86
C HIS A 238 -1.21 -3.15 16.78
N TRP A 239 -1.34 -1.83 16.93
CA TRP A 239 -0.82 -0.87 15.97
C TRP A 239 0.70 -0.96 15.82
N ASP A 240 1.16 -1.17 14.60
CA ASP A 240 2.56 -1.11 14.22
C ASP A 240 2.81 0.13 13.35
N PRO A 241 3.50 1.18 13.86
CA PRO A 241 3.74 2.38 13.07
C PRO A 241 4.67 2.17 11.85
N ALA A 242 5.34 1.02 11.72
CA ALA A 242 6.13 0.68 10.54
C ALA A 242 5.26 0.12 9.40
N ASP A 243 4.20 -0.62 9.74
CA ASP A 243 3.39 -1.37 8.78
C ASP A 243 1.95 -0.83 8.63
N ASP A 244 1.40 -0.16 9.65
CA ASP A 244 0.02 0.36 9.68
C ASP A 244 -0.07 1.77 9.09
N VAL A 245 0.41 1.87 7.86
CA VAL A 245 0.63 3.13 7.15
C VAL A 245 -0.50 3.42 6.15
N LEU A 246 -0.53 4.66 5.66
CA LEU A 246 -1.39 5.08 4.55
C LEU A 246 -1.17 4.16 3.33
N ASN A 247 -2.24 3.54 2.85
CA ASN A 247 -2.25 2.69 1.65
C ASN A 247 -3.71 2.40 1.24
N GLY A 248 -4.04 2.54 -0.05
CA GLY A 248 -5.40 2.37 -0.56
C GLY A 248 -6.00 3.70 -1.01
N ILE A 249 -6.31 3.80 -2.30
CA ILE A 249 -6.85 4.97 -2.98
C ILE A 249 -7.94 4.45 -3.94
N ALA A 250 -9.14 5.00 -3.88
CA ALA A 250 -10.15 4.70 -4.88
C ALA A 250 -10.89 5.97 -5.30
N HIS A 251 -11.32 6.03 -6.57
CA HIS A 251 -11.95 7.21 -7.15
C HIS A 251 -13.35 6.91 -7.67
N ASP A 252 -14.34 7.63 -7.13
CA ASP A 252 -15.69 7.69 -7.68
C ASP A 252 -15.77 8.84 -8.68
N ALA A 253 -15.54 8.53 -9.95
CA ALA A 253 -15.61 9.50 -11.04
C ALA A 253 -17.00 10.13 -11.18
N ALA A 254 -18.09 9.42 -10.82
CA ALA A 254 -19.45 9.93 -10.96
C ALA A 254 -19.78 10.99 -9.90
N ARG A 255 -19.23 10.86 -8.69
CA ARG A 255 -19.42 11.83 -7.59
C ARG A 255 -18.25 12.81 -7.45
N ASP A 256 -17.17 12.59 -8.19
CA ASP A 256 -15.89 13.29 -8.04
C ASP A 256 -15.46 13.28 -6.56
N ARG A 257 -15.31 12.06 -6.06
CA ARG A 257 -14.94 11.74 -4.67
C ARG A 257 -13.81 10.71 -4.66
N TRP A 258 -12.92 10.90 -3.71
CA TRP A 258 -11.75 10.06 -3.51
C TRP A 258 -11.88 9.37 -2.16
N TYR A 259 -11.45 8.12 -2.07
CA TYR A 259 -11.45 7.36 -0.83
C TYR A 259 -10.01 7.01 -0.51
N VAL A 260 -9.59 7.25 0.73
CA VAL A 260 -8.27 6.87 1.21
C VAL A 260 -8.39 6.16 2.56
N THR A 261 -7.53 5.18 2.77
CA THR A 261 -7.41 4.47 4.06
C THR A 261 -5.97 4.06 4.30
N GLY A 262 -5.75 3.09 5.16
CA GLY A 262 -4.44 2.51 5.40
C GLY A 262 -4.53 1.11 5.98
N LYS A 263 -3.36 0.49 6.05
CA LYS A 263 -3.19 -0.86 6.59
C LYS A 263 -3.64 -0.85 8.06
N ARG A 264 -4.68 -1.63 8.36
CA ARG A 264 -5.33 -1.73 9.68
C ARG A 264 -5.85 -0.40 10.24
N TRP A 265 -6.10 0.59 9.39
CA TRP A 265 -6.73 1.84 9.82
C TRP A 265 -8.19 1.57 10.23
N PRO A 266 -8.67 2.11 11.36
CA PRO A 266 -10.05 1.94 11.77
C PRO A 266 -11.03 2.78 10.94
N LEU A 267 -10.53 3.72 10.13
CA LEU A 267 -11.31 4.64 9.34
C LEU A 267 -10.85 4.68 7.88
N MET A 268 -11.82 4.88 7.00
CA MET A 268 -11.61 5.31 5.62
C MET A 268 -12.18 6.73 5.48
N PHE A 269 -11.51 7.57 4.70
CA PHE A 269 -11.88 8.97 4.50
C PHE A 269 -12.33 9.19 3.07
N GLU A 270 -13.52 9.76 2.91
CA GLU A 270 -13.93 10.35 1.64
C GLU A 270 -13.40 11.78 1.56
N LEU A 271 -12.71 12.08 0.47
CA LEU A 271 -12.08 13.35 0.18
C LEU A 271 -12.70 14.00 -1.05
N LYS A 272 -12.84 15.32 -1.00
CA LYS A 272 -12.95 16.19 -2.17
C LYS A 272 -11.58 16.82 -2.42
N LEU A 273 -10.96 16.51 -3.55
CA LEU A 273 -9.71 17.14 -3.96
C LEU A 273 -9.98 18.48 -4.66
N LYS A 274 -9.01 19.40 -4.62
CA LYS A 274 -9.06 20.71 -5.27
C LYS A 274 -7.77 20.94 -6.04
N ASP A 275 -7.89 21.58 -7.20
CA ASP A 275 -6.76 21.97 -8.03
C ASP A 275 -5.86 20.77 -8.43
N VAL A 276 -6.50 19.62 -8.69
CA VAL A 276 -5.82 18.42 -9.20
C VAL A 276 -5.17 18.75 -10.55
N PRO A 277 -3.86 18.53 -10.72
CA PRO A 277 -3.18 18.86 -11.97
C PRO A 277 -3.64 17.96 -13.11
N SER A 278 -3.56 18.47 -14.34
CA SER A 278 -3.81 17.71 -15.56
C SER A 278 -2.51 17.19 -16.19
N PRO A 279 -2.58 16.19 -17.08
CA PRO A 279 -1.43 15.77 -17.89
C PRO A 279 -0.85 16.93 -18.70
N ALA A 280 0.43 16.85 -19.10
CA ALA A 280 0.95 17.83 -20.06
C ALA A 280 0.19 17.78 -21.37
N ALA A 281 -0.04 18.95 -21.96
CA ALA A 281 -0.57 19.08 -23.31
C ALA A 281 0.28 18.26 -24.29
N GLY A 282 -0.33 17.28 -24.96
CA GLY A 282 0.32 16.42 -25.96
C GLY A 282 0.51 14.95 -25.57
N GLY A 283 0.15 14.53 -24.34
CA GLY A 283 -0.06 13.12 -24.03
C GLY A 283 -1.38 12.63 -24.63
N ALA A 284 -1.33 11.67 -25.56
CA ALA A 284 -2.54 11.05 -26.10
C ALA A 284 -3.35 10.39 -24.96
N PRO A 285 -4.70 10.39 -25.03
CA PRO A 285 -5.56 9.72 -24.07
C PRO A 285 -5.27 8.21 -23.98
#